data_AF-A0A5E4UE79-F1
#
_entry.id   AF-A0A5E4UE79-F1
#
_cell.length_a   1.000
_cell.length_b   1.000
_cell.length_c   1.000
_cell.angle_alpha   90.00
_cell.angle_beta   90.00
_cell.angle_gamma   90.00
#
_symmetry.space_group_name_H-M   'P 1'
#
loop_
_entity.id
_entity.type
_entity.pdbx_description
1 polymer ?
#
loop_
_entity_poly.entity_id
_entity_poly.type
_entity_poly.pdbx_seq_one_letter_code
_entity_poly.pdbx_strand_id
1 'polypeptide(L)'
;MIATVLCVLYAAIVFAAKCTTIAVATSLLDRGLTASTPSDSVARRLFVIIAVIAYPAYAVATWAGVVVAVLCVNWWAVLLADDDGNLPRWLRWFQTFDASIDAGWKDGYFPAAWGKPPHMRYVARMLWLLRNPAYGLDYWLFGLTFDASTWRVLANIDQDDLVLFFAVGNGVNFYYHGRFGEAKIGWKAWNYWLGSTWRETPWGPAWQIPVCATYNPFKRRVSVA
;
A
#
# COMPACT_ATOMS: atom_id res chain seq x y z
N MET A 1 -9.72 -18.41 30.47
CA MET A 1 -8.64 -17.98 29.55
C MET A 1 -8.98 -18.25 28.08
N ILE A 2 -9.22 -19.50 27.67
CA ILE A 2 -9.54 -19.85 26.26
C ILE A 2 -10.77 -19.08 25.73
N ALA A 3 -11.89 -19.08 26.46
CA ALA A 3 -13.10 -18.37 26.04
C ALA A 3 -12.86 -16.85 25.85
N THR A 4 -12.10 -16.21 26.74
CA THR A 4 -11.76 -14.78 26.64
C THR A 4 -10.95 -14.49 25.37
N VAL A 5 -9.95 -15.33 25.07
CA VAL A 5 -9.14 -15.19 23.86
C VAL A 5 -10.01 -15.33 22.60
N LEU A 6 -10.88 -16.34 22.56
CA LEU A 6 -11.80 -16.55 21.44
C LEU A 6 -12.76 -15.36 21.25
N CYS A 7 -13.30 -14.80 22.34
CA CYS A 7 -14.16 -13.61 22.27
C CYS A 7 -13.42 -12.38 21.71
N VAL A 8 -12.18 -12.13 22.15
CA VAL A 8 -11.38 -10.99 21.65
C VAL A 8 -11.06 -11.17 20.16
N LEU A 9 -10.65 -12.37 19.76
CA LEU A 9 -10.39 -12.68 18.35
C LEU A 9 -11.63 -12.50 17.49
N TYR A 10 -12.78 -13.01 17.95
CA TYR A 10 -14.05 -12.84 17.25
C TYR A 10 -14.42 -11.35 17.09
N ALA A 11 -14.31 -10.57 18.17
CA ALA A 11 -14.57 -9.13 18.12
C ALA A 11 -13.63 -8.40 17.14
N ALA A 12 -12.34 -8.74 17.14
CA ALA A 12 -11.37 -8.17 16.21
C ALA A 12 -11.69 -8.52 14.75
N ILE A 13 -12.08 -9.76 14.47
CA ILE A 13 -12.50 -10.21 13.13
C ILE A 13 -13.74 -9.45 12.66
N VAL A 14 -14.77 -9.36 13.51
CA VAL A 14 -16.01 -8.62 13.17
C VAL A 14 -15.72 -7.14 12.93
N PHE A 15 -14.86 -6.53 13.76
CA PHE A 15 -14.46 -5.14 13.57
C PHE A 15 -13.70 -4.94 12.25
N ALA A 16 -12.72 -5.78 11.95
CA ALA A 16 -11.99 -5.75 10.69
C ALA A 16 -12.90 -5.95 9.47
N ALA A 17 -13.91 -6.81 9.57
CA ALA A 17 -14.89 -7.02 8.50
C ALA A 17 -15.75 -5.77 8.24
N LYS A 18 -16.17 -5.07 9.30
CA LYS A 18 -16.89 -3.78 9.18
C LYS A 18 -15.99 -2.72 8.54
N CYS A 19 -14.74 -2.60 8.97
CA CYS A 19 -13.77 -1.69 8.39
C CYS A 19 -13.52 -1.99 6.90
N THR A 20 -13.41 -3.27 6.54
CA THR A 20 -13.27 -3.72 5.15
C THR A 20 -14.48 -3.31 4.31
N THR A 21 -15.70 -3.48 4.84
CA THR A 21 -16.93 -3.08 4.14
C THR A 21 -16.95 -1.58 3.84
N ILE A 22 -16.58 -0.74 4.82
CA ILE A 22 -16.48 0.71 4.67
C ILE A 22 -15.42 1.08 3.62
N ALA A 23 -14.24 0.47 3.70
CA ALA A 23 -13.13 0.71 2.77
C ALA A 23 -13.50 0.34 1.32
N VAL A 24 -14.14 -0.82 1.12
CA VAL A 24 -14.62 -1.26 -0.20
C VAL A 24 -15.68 -0.32 -0.73
N ALA A 25 -16.70 0.02 0.07
CA ALA A 25 -17.76 0.95 -0.35
C ALA A 25 -17.19 2.31 -0.77
N THR A 26 -16.21 2.83 -0.02
CA THR A 26 -15.56 4.10 -0.32
C THR A 26 -14.71 4.03 -1.60
N SER A 27 -13.96 2.93 -1.83
CA SER A 27 -13.19 2.76 -3.07
C SER A 27 -14.10 2.60 -4.30
N LEU A 28 -15.23 1.91 -4.17
CA LEU A 28 -16.21 1.81 -5.26
C LEU A 28 -16.85 3.17 -5.58
N LEU A 29 -17.16 3.96 -4.55
CA LEU A 29 -17.66 5.32 -4.72
C LEU A 29 -16.64 6.22 -5.45
N ASP A 30 -15.35 6.13 -5.10
CA ASP A 30 -14.28 6.87 -5.81
C ASP A 30 -14.27 6.56 -7.32
N ARG A 31 -14.33 5.27 -7.68
CA ARG A 31 -14.29 4.85 -9.08
C ARG A 31 -15.51 5.35 -9.85
N GLY A 32 -16.69 5.28 -9.24
CA GLY A 32 -17.91 5.82 -9.82
C GLY A 32 -17.82 7.32 -10.05
N LEU A 33 -17.39 8.08 -9.04
CA LEU A 33 -17.26 9.54 -9.12
C LEU A 33 -16.16 9.98 -10.11
N THR A 34 -15.06 9.24 -10.20
CA THR A 34 -13.96 9.58 -11.12
C THR A 34 -14.33 9.38 -12.57
N ALA A 35 -15.18 8.39 -12.87
CA ALA A 35 -15.62 8.16 -14.24
C ALA A 35 -16.56 9.27 -14.75
N SER A 36 -17.26 10.00 -13.87
CA SER A 36 -18.42 10.79 -14.28
C SER A 36 -18.41 12.27 -13.88
N THR A 37 -17.48 12.71 -13.03
CA THR A 37 -17.65 13.98 -12.31
C THR A 37 -16.42 14.89 -12.37
N PRO A 38 -16.59 16.20 -12.71
CA PRO A 38 -15.51 17.18 -12.68
C PRO A 38 -14.79 17.26 -11.33
N SER A 39 -13.48 17.52 -11.38
CA SER A 39 -12.58 17.53 -10.22
C SER A 39 -12.91 18.62 -9.20
N ASP A 40 -13.54 19.72 -9.61
CA ASP A 40 -13.89 20.88 -8.77
C ASP A 40 -15.29 20.80 -8.16
N SER A 41 -16.09 19.82 -8.56
CA SER A 41 -17.49 19.65 -8.16
C SER A 41 -17.69 19.47 -6.64
N VAL A 42 -18.87 19.86 -6.14
CA VAL A 42 -19.26 19.66 -4.74
C VAL A 42 -19.22 18.18 -4.35
N ALA A 43 -19.66 17.29 -5.24
CA ALA A 43 -19.63 15.85 -5.02
C ALA A 43 -18.20 15.33 -4.77
N ARG A 44 -17.21 15.82 -5.53
CA ARG A 44 -15.80 15.48 -5.31
C ARG A 44 -15.28 15.98 -3.97
N ARG A 45 -15.61 17.21 -3.59
CA ARG A 45 -15.20 17.77 -2.28
C ARG A 45 -15.77 16.98 -1.11
N LEU A 46 -17.06 16.61 -1.19
CA LEU A 46 -17.70 15.76 -0.17
C LEU A 46 -17.07 14.37 -0.12
N PHE A 47 -16.73 13.79 -1.27
CA PHE A 47 -16.02 12.51 -1.32
C PHE A 47 -14.67 12.56 -0.59
N VAL A 48 -13.87 13.62 -0.78
CA VAL A 48 -12.58 13.76 -0.08
C VAL A 48 -12.76 13.69 1.44
N ILE A 49 -13.77 14.38 1.97
CA ILE A 49 -14.09 14.36 3.40
C ILE A 49 -14.44 12.93 3.85
N ILE A 50 -15.28 12.23 3.09
CA ILE A 50 -15.64 10.83 3.37
C ILE A 50 -14.41 9.94 3.35
N ALA A 51 -13.54 10.05 2.33
CA ALA A 51 -12.34 9.24 2.20
C ALA A 51 -11.38 9.44 3.38
N VAL A 52 -11.16 10.69 3.80
CA VAL A 52 -10.31 11.00 4.97
C VAL A 52 -10.92 10.45 6.26
N ILE A 53 -12.23 10.60 6.47
CA ILE A 53 -12.93 10.04 7.64
C ILE A 53 -12.89 8.51 7.62
N ALA A 54 -12.96 7.89 6.45
CA ALA A 54 -12.91 6.44 6.27
C ALA A 54 -11.50 5.86 6.38
N TYR A 55 -10.43 6.68 6.32
CA TYR A 55 -9.04 6.20 6.32
C TYR A 55 -8.70 5.25 7.49
N PRO A 56 -9.14 5.46 8.75
CA PRO A 56 -8.92 4.48 9.81
C PRO A 56 -9.48 3.09 9.49
N ALA A 57 -10.62 3.02 8.80
CA ALA A 57 -11.19 1.74 8.35
C ALA A 57 -10.30 1.08 7.28
N TYR A 58 -9.76 1.87 6.35
CA TYR A 58 -8.76 1.36 5.40
C TYR A 58 -7.51 0.82 6.10
N ALA A 59 -6.97 1.54 7.09
CA ALA A 59 -5.79 1.11 7.83
C ALA A 59 -6.02 -0.22 8.56
N VAL A 60 -7.15 -0.37 9.26
CA VAL A 60 -7.53 -1.62 9.93
C VAL A 60 -7.70 -2.76 8.93
N ALA A 61 -8.39 -2.52 7.81
CA ALA A 61 -8.61 -3.54 6.78
C ALA A 61 -7.29 -3.97 6.12
N THR A 62 -6.39 -3.03 5.85
CA THR A 62 -5.04 -3.27 5.34
C THR A 62 -4.25 -4.14 6.30
N TRP A 63 -4.20 -3.79 7.58
CA TRP A 63 -3.48 -4.59 8.58
C TRP A 63 -4.06 -5.99 8.76
N ALA A 64 -5.40 -6.14 8.69
CA ALA A 64 -6.02 -7.46 8.67
C ALA A 64 -5.55 -8.30 7.45
N GLY A 65 -5.52 -7.68 6.26
CA GLY A 65 -4.99 -8.30 5.04
C GLY A 65 -3.51 -8.70 5.18
N VAL A 66 -2.70 -7.83 5.76
CA VAL A 66 -1.27 -8.10 6.05
C VAL A 66 -1.12 -9.27 7.01
N VAL A 67 -1.88 -9.32 8.11
CA VAL A 67 -1.84 -10.44 9.07
C VAL A 67 -2.20 -11.75 8.38
N VAL A 68 -3.27 -11.78 7.57
CA VAL A 68 -3.64 -12.96 6.79
C VAL A 68 -2.53 -13.35 5.82
N ALA A 69 -1.95 -12.39 5.10
CA ALA A 69 -0.88 -12.66 4.15
C ALA A 69 0.33 -13.29 4.84
N VAL A 70 0.79 -12.67 5.92
CA VAL A 70 1.98 -13.09 6.67
C VAL A 70 1.75 -14.41 7.38
N LEU A 71 0.59 -14.69 7.97
CA LEU A 71 0.37 -15.93 8.71
C LEU A 71 -0.06 -17.09 7.81
N CYS A 72 -0.85 -16.81 6.78
CA CYS A 72 -1.60 -17.83 6.07
C CYS A 72 -1.26 -17.98 4.59
N VAL A 73 -0.53 -17.06 3.95
CA VAL A 73 -0.38 -17.07 2.47
C VAL A 73 1.07 -17.11 2.02
N ASN A 74 1.91 -16.20 2.52
CA ASN A 74 3.23 -15.90 1.95
C ASN A 74 4.19 -17.10 1.91
N TRP A 75 4.03 -18.08 2.80
CA TRP A 75 4.90 -19.26 2.89
C TRP A 75 4.66 -20.24 1.74
N TRP A 76 3.41 -20.49 1.33
CA TRP A 76 3.11 -21.50 0.31
C TRP A 76 2.76 -20.91 -1.04
N ALA A 77 2.24 -19.68 -1.10
CA ALA A 77 1.78 -19.07 -2.35
C ALA A 77 2.88 -19.00 -3.42
N VAL A 78 4.13 -18.81 -2.99
CA VAL A 78 5.31 -18.72 -3.88
C VAL A 78 5.56 -20.00 -4.70
N LEU A 79 5.04 -21.14 -4.25
CA LEU A 79 5.12 -22.42 -4.97
C LEU A 79 4.23 -22.45 -6.21
N LEU A 80 3.24 -21.54 -6.28
CA LEU A 80 2.29 -21.41 -7.39
C LEU A 80 2.70 -20.32 -8.39
N ALA A 81 3.85 -19.69 -8.19
CA ALA A 81 4.33 -18.67 -9.11
C ALA A 81 4.77 -19.27 -10.44
N ASP A 82 4.39 -18.62 -11.54
CA ASP A 82 4.82 -18.98 -12.88
C ASP A 82 6.32 -18.69 -13.13
N ASP A 83 6.77 -18.96 -14.35
CA ASP A 83 8.16 -18.78 -14.78
C ASP A 83 8.60 -17.31 -14.75
N ASP A 84 7.64 -16.38 -14.89
CA ASP A 84 7.87 -14.93 -14.79
C ASP A 84 7.85 -14.43 -13.34
N GLY A 85 7.54 -15.31 -12.38
CA GLY A 85 7.44 -14.97 -10.97
C GLY A 85 6.12 -14.26 -10.63
N ASN A 86 5.04 -14.52 -11.35
CA ASN A 86 3.72 -14.02 -11.00
C ASN A 86 2.88 -15.12 -10.34
N LEU A 87 2.15 -14.73 -9.31
CA LEU A 87 1.11 -15.55 -8.69
C LEU A 87 -0.12 -15.64 -9.62
N PRO A 88 -0.90 -16.75 -9.51
CA PRO A 88 -2.15 -16.88 -10.24
C PRO A 88 -3.09 -15.72 -9.87
N ARG A 89 -4.01 -15.36 -10.78
CA ARG A 89 -4.83 -14.13 -10.67
C ARG A 89 -5.52 -13.97 -9.30
N TRP A 90 -6.04 -15.05 -8.73
CA TRP A 90 -6.73 -15.03 -7.44
C TRP A 90 -5.80 -14.81 -6.23
N LEU A 91 -4.48 -14.97 -6.40
CA LEU A 91 -3.46 -14.66 -5.39
C LEU A 91 -2.76 -13.32 -5.63
N ARG A 92 -3.06 -12.61 -6.72
CA ARG A 92 -2.41 -11.31 -7.01
C ARG A 92 -2.69 -10.22 -5.99
N TRP A 93 -3.71 -10.39 -5.14
CA TRP A 93 -3.94 -9.56 -3.96
C TRP A 93 -2.75 -9.56 -2.99
N PHE A 94 -2.01 -10.67 -2.93
CA PHE A 94 -0.86 -10.85 -2.04
C PHE A 94 0.48 -10.51 -2.69
N GLN A 95 0.51 -10.38 -4.01
CA GLN A 95 1.68 -9.96 -4.77
C GLN A 95 1.76 -8.43 -4.83
N THR A 96 2.97 -7.90 -5.01
CA THR A 96 3.19 -6.52 -5.45
C THR A 96 2.49 -6.23 -6.78
N PHE A 97 1.77 -5.12 -6.88
CA PHE A 97 1.01 -4.80 -8.10
C PHE A 97 1.91 -4.31 -9.25
N ASP A 98 3.11 -3.83 -8.94
CA ASP A 98 4.08 -3.21 -9.84
C ASP A 98 5.29 -4.10 -10.15
N ALA A 99 5.36 -5.30 -9.57
CA ALA A 99 6.51 -6.19 -9.72
C ALA A 99 6.12 -7.67 -9.56
N SER A 100 6.91 -8.56 -10.16
CA SER A 100 6.86 -10.00 -9.89
C SER A 100 7.46 -10.32 -8.51
N ILE A 101 7.23 -11.52 -7.97
CA ILE A 101 7.86 -11.95 -6.71
C ILE A 101 9.34 -12.29 -6.85
N ASP A 102 9.87 -12.28 -8.08
CA ASP A 102 11.29 -12.40 -8.37
C ASP A 102 12.05 -11.07 -8.32
N ALA A 103 11.34 -9.94 -8.23
CA ALA A 103 11.93 -8.60 -8.11
C ALA A 103 12.93 -8.49 -6.95
N GLY A 104 12.74 -9.24 -5.87
CA GLY A 104 13.67 -9.24 -4.74
C GLY A 104 15.12 -9.53 -5.16
N TRP A 105 15.37 -10.56 -5.97
CA TRP A 105 16.73 -10.89 -6.42
C TRP A 105 17.08 -10.26 -7.77
N LYS A 106 16.09 -9.91 -8.61
CA LYS A 106 16.31 -9.23 -9.89
C LYS A 106 16.70 -7.76 -9.72
N ASP A 107 16.14 -7.08 -8.72
CA ASP A 107 16.30 -5.63 -8.51
C ASP A 107 17.32 -5.31 -7.40
N GLY A 108 18.07 -6.32 -6.94
CA GLY A 108 19.19 -6.13 -6.01
C GLY A 108 18.83 -6.01 -4.53
N TYR A 109 17.60 -6.35 -4.11
CA TYR A 109 17.25 -6.44 -2.68
C TYR A 109 17.87 -7.67 -2.01
N PHE A 110 18.08 -8.74 -2.77
CA PHE A 110 18.75 -9.98 -2.37
C PHE A 110 19.87 -10.30 -3.35
N PRO A 111 20.87 -11.13 -2.97
CA PRO A 111 21.91 -11.55 -3.91
C PRO A 111 21.33 -12.21 -5.15
N ALA A 112 21.75 -11.77 -6.35
CA ALA A 112 21.24 -12.29 -7.62
C ALA A 112 21.40 -13.83 -7.75
N ALA A 113 22.42 -14.41 -7.11
CA ALA A 113 22.63 -15.85 -7.07
C ALA A 113 21.47 -16.63 -6.43
N TRP A 114 20.65 -16.00 -5.57
CA TRP A 114 19.51 -16.64 -4.93
C TRP A 114 18.42 -17.04 -5.93
N GLY A 115 18.34 -16.38 -7.10
CA GLY A 115 17.42 -16.77 -8.16
C GLY A 115 17.76 -18.10 -8.86
N LYS A 116 18.98 -18.65 -8.66
CA LYS A 116 19.42 -19.86 -9.38
C LYS A 116 18.99 -21.17 -8.71
N PRO A 117 19.34 -21.47 -7.44
CA PRO A 117 18.90 -22.70 -6.79
C PRO A 117 17.41 -22.64 -6.46
N PRO A 118 16.61 -23.70 -6.73
CA PRO A 118 15.16 -23.68 -6.46
C PRO A 118 14.79 -23.31 -5.02
N HIS A 119 15.52 -23.82 -4.02
CA HIS A 119 15.26 -23.53 -2.62
C HIS A 119 15.60 -22.07 -2.24
N MET A 120 16.68 -21.49 -2.78
CA MET A 120 16.99 -20.07 -2.55
C MET A 120 16.02 -19.16 -3.28
N ARG A 121 15.55 -19.56 -4.48
CA ARG A 121 14.51 -18.83 -5.22
C ARG A 121 13.22 -18.79 -4.42
N TYR A 122 12.82 -19.93 -3.84
CA TYR A 122 11.69 -20.00 -2.92
C TYR A 122 11.85 -19.03 -1.74
N VAL A 123 13.01 -19.03 -1.06
CA VAL A 123 13.29 -18.13 0.06
C VAL A 123 13.23 -16.66 -0.38
N ALA A 124 13.85 -16.31 -1.52
CA ALA A 124 13.84 -14.95 -2.04
C ALA A 124 12.41 -14.46 -2.36
N ARG A 125 11.60 -15.29 -3.01
CA ARG A 125 10.20 -15.02 -3.31
C ARG A 125 9.36 -14.84 -2.03
N MET A 126 9.57 -15.71 -1.04
CA MET A 126 8.89 -15.63 0.26
C MET A 126 9.24 -14.33 1.00
N LEU A 127 10.54 -14.00 1.07
CA LEU A 127 11.00 -12.76 1.70
C LEU A 127 10.49 -11.51 0.98
N TRP A 128 10.36 -11.56 -0.35
CA TRP A 128 9.75 -10.47 -1.12
C TRP A 128 8.28 -10.24 -0.73
N LEU A 129 7.50 -11.31 -0.60
CA LEU A 129 6.11 -11.22 -0.14
C LEU A 129 6.02 -10.77 1.32
N LEU A 130 6.93 -11.19 2.20
CA LEU A 130 6.98 -10.72 3.59
C LEU A 130 7.37 -9.24 3.72
N ARG A 131 8.15 -8.71 2.76
CA ARG A 131 8.47 -7.28 2.69
C ARG A 131 7.28 -6.45 2.21
N ASN A 132 6.41 -7.00 1.38
CA ASN A 132 5.27 -6.31 0.78
C ASN A 132 3.95 -7.13 0.94
N PRO A 133 3.55 -7.48 2.17
CA PRO A 133 2.43 -8.38 2.38
C PRO A 133 1.12 -7.72 1.95
N ALA A 134 0.29 -8.45 1.19
CA ALA A 134 -1.01 -7.95 0.71
C ALA A 134 -0.94 -6.67 -0.15
N TYR A 135 0.20 -6.37 -0.79
CA TYR A 135 0.37 -5.07 -1.45
C TYR A 135 -0.57 -4.86 -2.65
N GLY A 136 -0.94 -5.93 -3.33
CA GLY A 136 -1.94 -5.91 -4.39
C GLY A 136 -3.34 -5.55 -3.87
N LEU A 137 -3.68 -5.93 -2.64
CA LEU A 137 -4.94 -5.57 -1.98
C LEU A 137 -5.00 -4.07 -1.68
N ASP A 138 -3.90 -3.49 -1.18
CA ASP A 138 -3.79 -2.05 -0.94
C ASP A 138 -3.99 -1.21 -2.20
N TYR A 139 -3.61 -1.75 -3.35
CA TYR A 139 -3.74 -1.11 -4.65
C TYR A 139 -5.12 -1.37 -5.28
N TRP A 140 -5.43 -2.63 -5.54
CA TRP A 140 -6.59 -3.01 -6.34
C TRP A 140 -7.93 -2.91 -5.61
N LEU A 141 -7.94 -3.18 -4.30
CA LEU A 141 -9.19 -3.17 -3.52
C LEU A 141 -9.35 -1.84 -2.80
N PHE A 142 -8.28 -1.33 -2.21
CA PHE A 142 -8.30 -0.17 -1.33
C PHE A 142 -7.69 1.10 -1.93
N GLY A 143 -7.10 1.00 -3.12
CA GLY A 143 -6.55 2.16 -3.80
C GLY A 143 -7.63 3.14 -4.22
N LEU A 144 -7.23 4.40 -4.30
CA LEU A 144 -8.00 5.48 -4.91
C LEU A 144 -7.48 5.73 -6.32
N THR A 145 -8.36 6.22 -7.19
CA THR A 145 -7.98 6.66 -8.52
C THR A 145 -7.07 7.88 -8.41
N PHE A 146 -5.96 7.91 -9.13
CA PHE A 146 -5.08 9.08 -9.17
C PHE A 146 -5.54 10.04 -10.27
N ASP A 147 -5.70 11.31 -9.90
CA ASP A 147 -5.93 12.41 -10.84
C ASP A 147 -5.06 13.59 -10.42
N ALA A 148 -3.96 13.82 -11.15
CA ALA A 148 -3.00 14.88 -10.89
C ALA A 148 -3.65 16.27 -10.70
N SER A 149 -4.76 16.56 -11.39
CA SER A 149 -5.45 17.85 -11.31
C SER A 149 -6.12 18.10 -9.95
N THR A 150 -6.41 17.03 -9.21
CA THR A 150 -7.03 17.10 -7.89
C THR A 150 -6.03 17.19 -6.74
N TRP A 151 -4.78 16.77 -6.96
CA TRP A 151 -3.76 16.69 -5.91
C TRP A 151 -2.93 17.95 -5.81
N ARG A 152 -2.73 18.42 -4.57
CA ARG A 152 -1.91 19.56 -4.22
C ARG A 152 -0.85 19.16 -3.20
N VAL A 153 0.41 19.46 -3.50
CA VAL A 153 1.53 19.29 -2.57
C VAL A 153 1.54 20.48 -1.61
N LEU A 154 1.50 20.19 -0.31
CA LEU A 154 1.51 21.19 0.76
C LEU A 154 2.89 21.31 1.42
N ALA A 155 3.67 20.22 1.42
CA ALA A 155 5.08 20.24 1.83
C ALA A 155 5.87 19.22 1.00
N ASN A 156 7.06 19.61 0.56
CA ASN A 156 8.05 18.75 -0.09
C ASN A 156 9.44 19.18 0.38
N ILE A 157 9.96 18.51 1.39
CA ILE A 157 11.29 18.72 1.95
C ILE A 157 12.08 17.45 1.69
N ASP A 158 13.23 17.59 1.03
CA ASP A 158 14.22 16.53 0.87
C ASP A 158 15.59 17.10 1.26
N GLN A 159 16.01 16.76 2.46
CA GLN A 159 17.27 17.16 3.08
C GLN A 159 17.99 15.91 3.58
N ASP A 160 19.28 16.02 3.91
CA ASP A 160 20.10 14.88 4.31
C ASP A 160 19.53 14.14 5.53
N ASP A 161 18.91 14.85 6.48
CA ASP A 161 18.36 14.30 7.71
C ASP A 161 16.82 14.21 7.75
N LEU A 162 16.13 14.73 6.73
CA LEU A 162 14.66 14.79 6.69
C LEU A 162 14.11 14.65 5.27
N VAL A 163 13.18 13.71 5.11
CA VAL A 163 12.20 13.74 4.02
C VAL A 163 10.83 13.97 4.61
N LEU A 164 10.13 14.99 4.11
CA LEU A 164 8.74 15.26 4.41
C LEU A 164 7.99 15.51 3.11
N PHE A 165 6.98 14.69 2.84
CA PHE A 165 6.04 14.92 1.75
C PHE A 165 4.63 14.90 2.33
N PHE A 166 3.89 15.98 2.09
CA PHE A 166 2.49 16.12 2.50
C PHE A 166 1.67 16.63 1.33
N ALA A 167 0.63 15.90 0.96
CA ALA A 167 -0.25 16.27 -0.14
C ALA A 167 -1.72 15.90 0.16
N VAL A 168 -2.64 16.66 -0.42
CA VAL A 168 -4.08 16.45 -0.31
C VAL A 168 -4.69 16.47 -1.72
N GLY A 169 -5.56 15.52 -2.00
CA GLY A 169 -6.33 15.41 -3.24
C GLY A 169 -7.65 14.71 -2.98
N ASN A 170 -8.01 13.70 -3.76
CA ASN A 170 -9.13 12.80 -3.44
C ASN A 170 -8.84 11.86 -2.24
N GLY A 171 -7.65 11.97 -1.65
CA GLY A 171 -7.27 11.43 -0.36
C GLY A 171 -6.23 12.31 0.33
N VAL A 172 -5.52 11.75 1.30
CA VAL A 172 -4.39 12.40 1.97
C VAL A 172 -3.13 11.57 1.77
N ASN A 173 -1.97 12.21 1.66
CA ASN A 173 -0.67 11.57 1.71
C ASN A 173 0.19 12.27 2.74
N PHE A 174 0.72 11.51 3.69
CA PHE A 174 1.76 11.95 4.60
C PHE A 174 2.91 10.94 4.59
N TYR A 175 4.08 11.39 4.17
CA TYR A 175 5.33 10.65 4.25
C TYR A 175 6.37 11.44 5.04
N TYR A 176 6.92 10.80 6.06
CA TYR A 176 7.98 11.33 6.89
C TYR A 176 9.11 10.29 6.98
N HIS A 177 10.36 10.73 6.86
CA HIS A 177 11.53 9.95 7.18
C HIS A 177 12.59 10.86 7.78
N GLY A 178 12.84 10.74 9.07
CA GLY A 178 13.73 11.63 9.82
C GLY A 178 14.25 10.99 11.10
N ARG A 179 14.66 11.83 12.06
CA ARG A 179 15.22 11.38 13.35
C ARG A 179 14.31 10.46 14.16
N PHE A 180 12.99 10.52 13.96
CA PHE A 180 12.00 9.71 14.69
C PHE A 180 11.56 8.44 13.95
N GLY A 181 12.22 8.10 12.84
CA GLY A 181 11.89 6.93 12.03
C GLY A 181 11.24 7.29 10.70
N GLU A 182 10.49 6.33 10.15
CA GLU A 182 9.73 6.46 8.91
C GLU A 182 8.23 6.32 9.20
N ALA A 183 7.40 7.23 8.70
CA ALA A 183 5.95 7.14 8.73
C ALA A 183 5.38 7.30 7.32
N LYS A 184 4.42 6.45 6.95
CA LYS A 184 3.68 6.48 5.69
C LYS A 184 2.20 6.32 6.01
N ILE A 185 1.42 7.38 5.82
CA ILE A 185 0.02 7.46 6.21
C ILE A 185 -0.78 8.00 5.02
N GLY A 186 -1.94 7.41 4.76
CA GLY A 186 -2.85 7.83 3.69
C GLY A 186 -2.68 6.98 2.43
N TRP A 187 -2.65 7.62 1.26
CA TRP A 187 -2.46 6.97 -0.03
C TRP A 187 -1.15 7.44 -0.63
N LYS A 188 -0.34 6.53 -1.20
CA LYS A 188 1.05 6.75 -1.65
C LYS A 188 1.23 7.69 -2.87
N ALA A 189 0.53 8.82 -2.92
CA ALA A 189 0.67 9.86 -3.94
C ALA A 189 2.11 10.38 -4.12
N TRP A 190 2.96 10.33 -3.09
CA TRP A 190 4.38 10.72 -3.23
C TRP A 190 5.10 9.94 -4.35
N ASN A 191 4.70 8.71 -4.67
CA ASN A 191 5.30 7.93 -5.77
C ASN A 191 4.96 8.49 -7.16
N TYR A 192 3.91 9.31 -7.25
CA TYR A 192 3.54 10.05 -8.45
C TYR A 192 4.22 11.42 -8.54
N TRP A 193 4.91 11.89 -7.50
CA TRP A 193 5.58 13.19 -7.52
C TRP A 193 6.99 13.07 -8.10
N LEU A 194 7.32 13.95 -9.05
CA LEU A 194 8.62 14.04 -9.73
C LEU A 194 9.47 15.22 -9.23
N GLY A 195 9.17 15.75 -8.05
CA GLY A 195 9.87 16.89 -7.44
C GLY A 195 9.25 18.25 -7.77
N SER A 196 8.80 18.45 -9.01
CA SER A 196 8.14 19.69 -9.46
C SER A 196 6.78 19.48 -10.14
N THR A 197 6.48 18.25 -10.56
CA THR A 197 5.25 17.91 -11.27
C THR A 197 4.78 16.49 -10.90
N TRP A 198 3.52 16.19 -11.19
CA TRP A 198 2.97 14.84 -11.11
C TRP A 198 3.38 14.03 -12.35
N ARG A 199 3.54 12.71 -12.19
CA ARG A 199 3.77 11.78 -13.31
C ARG A 199 2.65 11.85 -14.33
N GLU A 200 3.01 11.71 -15.60
CA GLU A 200 2.08 11.60 -16.73
C GLU A 200 1.73 10.14 -17.08
N THR A 201 2.39 9.18 -16.45
CA THR A 201 2.14 7.75 -16.61
C THR A 201 1.76 7.10 -15.28
N PRO A 202 0.87 6.09 -15.29
CA PRO A 202 0.49 5.39 -14.07
C PRO A 202 1.68 4.74 -13.37
N TRP A 203 1.65 4.71 -12.03
CA TRP A 203 2.51 3.82 -11.25
C TRP A 203 1.77 2.50 -11.07
N GLY A 204 2.19 1.51 -11.85
CA GLY A 204 1.54 0.20 -11.95
C GLY A 204 0.60 0.08 -13.14
N PRO A 205 -0.28 -0.94 -13.15
CA PRO A 205 -1.14 -1.27 -14.29
C PRO A 205 -2.34 -0.33 -14.47
N ALA A 206 -2.63 0.55 -13.51
CA ALA A 206 -3.73 1.50 -13.55
C ALA A 206 -3.36 2.83 -12.89
N TRP A 207 -4.18 3.87 -13.11
CA TRP A 207 -4.08 5.14 -12.39
C TRP A 207 -4.65 4.99 -10.98
N GLN A 208 -3.98 4.21 -10.13
CA GLN A 208 -4.36 3.99 -8.75
C GLN A 208 -3.22 4.33 -7.79
N ILE A 209 -3.62 4.79 -6.60
CA ILE A 209 -2.73 5.11 -5.49
C ILE A 209 -3.04 4.11 -4.38
N PRO A 210 -2.10 3.24 -4.00
CA PRO A 210 -2.33 2.28 -2.93
C PRO A 210 -2.42 3.00 -1.58
N VAL A 211 -3.22 2.43 -0.68
CA VAL A 211 -3.22 2.85 0.72
C VAL A 211 -1.90 2.48 1.41
N CYS A 212 -1.56 3.21 2.46
CA CYS A 212 -0.44 2.90 3.35
C CYS A 212 -0.73 3.33 4.78
N ALA A 213 -0.40 2.46 5.73
CA ALA A 213 -0.45 2.73 7.16
C ALA A 213 0.77 2.05 7.82
N THR A 214 1.91 2.73 7.81
CA THR A 214 3.18 2.20 8.29
C THR A 214 3.88 3.20 9.19
N TYR A 215 4.42 2.72 10.30
CA TYR A 215 5.36 3.45 11.13
C TYR A 215 6.51 2.52 11.51
N ASN A 216 7.74 2.97 11.30
CA ASN A 216 8.96 2.25 11.67
C ASN A 216 9.91 3.20 12.43
N PRO A 217 9.97 3.13 13.77
CA PRO A 217 10.81 4.02 14.59
C PRO A 217 12.32 3.72 14.48
N PHE A 218 12.69 2.60 13.86
CA PHE A 218 14.07 2.14 13.72
C PHE A 218 14.72 2.59 12.42
N LYS A 219 13.90 2.91 11.40
CA LYS A 219 14.38 3.43 10.13
C LYS A 219 14.56 4.96 10.22
N ARG A 220 15.60 5.38 10.93
CA ARG A 220 15.90 6.79 11.19
C ARG A 220 16.82 7.34 10.10
N ARG A 221 16.59 8.59 9.74
CA ARG A 221 17.49 9.39 8.91
C ARG A 221 18.24 10.36 9.81
N VAL A 222 19.57 10.41 9.67
CA VAL A 222 20.47 11.31 10.40
C VAL A 222 21.46 11.87 9.40
N SER A 223 21.87 13.13 9.59
CA SER A 223 22.92 13.75 8.76
C SER A 223 24.18 12.89 8.79
N VAL A 224 24.77 12.66 7.62
CA VAL A 224 26.15 12.19 7.57
C VAL A 224 27.00 13.41 7.93
N ALA A 225 27.64 13.37 9.10
CA ALA A 225 28.56 14.41 9.54
C ALA A 225 29.88 14.32 8.76
#